data_AF-A0A2R6JNG8-F1
#
_entry.id   AF-A0A2R6JNG8-F1
#
_cell.length_a   1.000
_cell.length_b   1.000
_cell.length_c   1.000
_cell.angle_alpha   90.00
_cell.angle_beta   90.00
_cell.angle_gamma   90.00
#
_symmetry.space_group_name_H-M   'P 1'
#
loop_
_entity.id
_entity.type
_entity.pdbx_description
1 polymer ?
#
loop_
_entity_poly.entity_id
_entity_poly.type
_entity_poly.pdbx_seq_one_letter_code
_entity_poly.pdbx_strand_id
1 'polypeptide(L)'
;MTDRAAVPVVGVVLLVAVTVAAAAGLGALLTVDPPATAPTASFDCAATADGEIRVTHRGGEAVDPSTLRVRVRVDGRPLAEQPPVPFFAADGFESGPTGPFNSAYMGPWTAGETASLRVASTNRPTPEAGATVELRLYAGDHRIATLETTV
;
A
#
# COMPACT_ATOMS: atom_id res chain seq x y z
N MET A 1 45.76 -32.50 -46.27
CA MET A 1 46.29 -31.95 -45.00
C MET A 1 45.27 -30.96 -44.45
N THR A 2 44.13 -31.39 -43.86
CA THR A 2 43.14 -30.38 -43.42
C THR A 2 42.11 -30.82 -42.36
N ASP A 3 42.37 -31.88 -41.57
CA ASP A 3 41.32 -32.38 -40.65
C ASP A 3 41.62 -32.22 -39.16
N ARG A 4 42.88 -32.01 -38.78
CA ARG A 4 43.27 -31.92 -37.36
C ARG A 4 43.05 -30.53 -36.73
N ALA A 5 42.91 -29.49 -37.55
CA ALA A 5 42.67 -28.10 -37.10
C ALA A 5 41.18 -27.72 -37.05
N ALA A 6 40.28 -28.52 -37.66
CA ALA A 6 38.84 -28.26 -37.65
C ALA A 6 38.17 -28.63 -36.32
N VAL A 7 38.60 -29.73 -35.68
CA VAL A 7 38.06 -30.20 -34.39
C VAL A 7 38.26 -29.16 -33.26
N PRO A 8 39.44 -28.53 -33.10
CA PRO A 8 39.62 -27.45 -32.13
C PRO A 8 38.75 -26.22 -32.41
N VAL A 9 38.62 -25.81 -33.67
CA VAL A 9 37.88 -24.60 -34.06
C VAL A 9 36.38 -24.77 -33.82
N VAL A 10 35.82 -25.93 -34.19
CA VAL A 10 34.40 -26.24 -33.93
C VAL A 10 34.11 -26.26 -32.43
N GLY A 11 35.02 -26.83 -31.62
CA GLY A 11 34.90 -26.81 -30.16
C GLY A 11 34.93 -25.41 -29.57
N VAL A 12 35.79 -24.52 -30.09
CA VAL A 12 35.87 -23.12 -29.66
C VAL A 12 34.60 -22.36 -30.02
N VAL A 13 34.08 -22.52 -31.24
CA VAL A 13 32.83 -21.85 -31.67
C VAL A 13 31.65 -22.31 -30.82
N LEU A 14 31.55 -23.62 -30.54
CA LEU A 14 30.50 -24.16 -29.67
C LEU A 14 30.61 -23.60 -28.24
N LEU A 15 31.82 -23.55 -27.69
CA LEU A 15 32.07 -22.99 -26.36
C LEU A 15 31.66 -21.51 -26.29
N VAL A 16 32.04 -20.71 -27.30
CA VAL A 16 31.65 -19.29 -27.39
C VAL A 16 30.13 -19.16 -27.46
N ALA A 17 29.46 -19.98 -28.28
CA ALA A 17 28.00 -19.95 -28.40
C ALA A 17 27.29 -20.25 -27.07
N VAL A 18 27.76 -21.27 -26.33
CA VAL A 18 27.22 -21.60 -25.00
C VAL A 18 27.46 -20.46 -24.00
N THR A 19 28.66 -19.87 -24.01
CA THR A 19 29.01 -18.75 -23.12
C THR A 19 28.14 -17.52 -23.40
N VAL A 20 27.92 -17.20 -24.68
CA VAL A 20 27.05 -16.08 -25.10
C VAL A 20 25.60 -16.34 -24.70
N ALA A 21 25.09 -17.56 -24.90
CA ALA A 21 23.74 -17.92 -24.49
C ALA A 21 23.56 -17.85 -22.97
N ALA A 22 24.53 -18.32 -22.19
CA ALA A 22 24.52 -18.23 -20.73
C ALA A 22 24.58 -16.77 -20.26
N ALA A 23 25.43 -15.94 -20.87
CA ALA A 23 25.55 -14.52 -20.56
C ALA A 23 24.27 -13.74 -20.91
N ALA A 24 23.65 -14.02 -22.06
CA ALA A 24 22.38 -13.42 -22.45
C ALA A 24 21.24 -13.84 -21.51
N GLY A 25 21.20 -15.11 -21.11
CA GLY A 25 20.26 -15.63 -20.11
C GLY A 25 20.40 -14.91 -18.77
N LEU A 26 21.63 -14.80 -18.24
CA LEU A 26 21.90 -14.07 -17.00
C LEU A 26 21.59 -12.56 -17.13
N GLY A 27 21.91 -11.95 -18.26
CA GLY A 27 21.60 -10.54 -18.54
C GLY A 27 20.11 -10.25 -18.52
N ALA A 28 19.28 -11.15 -19.05
CA ALA A 28 17.82 -11.01 -19.05
C ALA A 28 17.19 -11.12 -17.64
N LEU A 29 17.83 -11.84 -16.70
CA LEU A 29 17.38 -11.85 -15.30
C LEU A 29 17.69 -10.54 -14.58
N LEU A 30 18.72 -9.80 -15.00
CA LEU A 30 19.10 -8.52 -14.38
C LEU A 30 18.28 -7.33 -14.87
N THR A 31 17.52 -7.48 -15.95
CA THR A 31 16.61 -6.43 -16.47
C THR A 31 15.23 -6.46 -15.81
N VAL A 32 14.99 -7.36 -14.86
CA VAL A 32 13.76 -7.37 -14.08
C VAL A 32 13.90 -6.29 -13.00
N ASP A 33 13.06 -5.25 -13.07
CA ASP A 33 12.99 -4.25 -12.03
C ASP A 33 12.75 -4.93 -10.67
N PRO A 34 13.47 -4.52 -9.61
CA PRO A 34 13.18 -5.02 -8.28
C PRO A 34 11.72 -4.68 -7.92
N PRO A 35 11.03 -5.54 -7.16
CA PRO A 35 9.67 -5.24 -6.71
C PRO A 35 9.67 -3.92 -5.94
N ALA A 36 8.71 -3.05 -6.24
CA ALA A 36 8.59 -1.75 -5.59
C ALA A 36 8.46 -1.93 -4.06
N THR A 37 9.34 -1.30 -3.29
CA THR A 37 9.28 -1.33 -1.82
C THR A 37 8.09 -0.50 -1.33
N ALA A 38 7.36 -1.01 -0.34
CA ALA A 38 6.30 -0.27 0.31
C ALA A 38 6.84 1.00 0.99
N PRO A 39 6.11 2.14 0.95
CA PRO A 39 6.58 3.35 1.58
C PRO A 39 6.70 3.17 3.09
N THR A 40 7.77 3.73 3.66
CA THR A 40 8.03 3.66 5.10
C THR A 40 7.52 4.93 5.78
N ALA A 41 6.32 4.84 6.37
CA ALA A 41 5.66 5.95 7.06
C ALA A 41 5.09 5.51 8.42
N SER A 42 5.07 6.44 9.37
CA SER A 42 4.51 6.23 10.71
C SER A 42 3.23 7.06 10.87
N PHE A 43 2.23 6.47 11.51
CA PHE A 43 0.92 7.07 11.70
C PHE A 43 0.42 6.89 13.12
N ASP A 44 -0.35 7.85 13.60
CA ASP A 44 -1.14 7.75 14.84
C ASP A 44 -2.64 7.72 14.50
N CYS A 45 -3.44 7.10 15.37
CA CYS A 45 -4.88 6.93 15.21
C CYS A 45 -5.63 7.33 16.50
N ALA A 46 -6.74 8.04 16.33
CA ALA A 46 -7.70 8.32 17.40
C ALA A 46 -9.13 8.07 16.90
N ALA A 47 -9.99 7.56 17.77
CA ALA A 47 -11.40 7.36 17.50
C ALA A 47 -12.24 7.95 18.64
N THR A 48 -13.48 8.33 18.35
CA THR A 48 -14.41 8.90 19.32
C THR A 48 -15.80 8.26 19.22
N ALA A 49 -16.57 8.30 20.32
CA ALA A 49 -17.83 7.56 20.45
C ALA A 49 -18.96 8.04 19.52
N ASP A 50 -18.76 9.19 18.87
CA ASP A 50 -19.60 9.73 17.80
C ASP A 50 -19.18 9.25 16.40
N GLY A 51 -18.32 8.22 16.33
CA GLY A 51 -17.92 7.53 15.11
C GLY A 51 -16.79 8.18 14.32
N GLU A 52 -16.21 9.27 14.81
CA GLU A 52 -15.08 9.91 14.12
C GLU A 52 -13.79 9.13 14.32
N ILE A 53 -13.05 8.95 13.21
CA ILE A 53 -11.75 8.31 13.17
C ILE A 53 -10.79 9.31 12.53
N ARG A 54 -9.71 9.64 13.24
CA ARG A 54 -8.64 10.52 12.78
C ARG A 54 -7.35 9.73 12.65
N VAL A 55 -6.63 9.97 11.57
CA VAL A 55 -5.31 9.39 11.33
C VAL A 55 -4.33 10.51 11.02
N THR A 56 -3.22 10.56 11.74
CA THR A 56 -2.19 11.60 11.58
C THR A 56 -0.91 10.97 11.06
N HIS A 57 -0.35 11.51 9.97
CA HIS A 57 0.98 11.11 9.49
C HIS A 57 2.03 11.75 10.40
N ARG A 58 2.86 10.93 11.03
CA ARG A 58 3.84 11.37 12.03
C ARG A 58 5.20 11.64 11.43
N GLY A 59 5.56 10.93 10.36
CA GLY A 59 6.87 11.00 9.75
C GLY A 59 7.12 9.86 8.78
N GLY A 60 8.19 10.00 8.00
CA GLY A 60 8.55 9.07 6.93
C GLY A 60 8.13 9.57 5.56
N GLU A 61 8.04 8.65 4.61
CA GLU A 61 7.74 8.94 3.22
C GLU A 61 6.33 9.48 3.03
N ALA A 62 6.17 10.34 2.02
CA ALA A 62 4.87 10.89 1.66
C ALA A 62 4.01 9.81 0.97
N VAL A 63 2.71 9.80 1.24
CA VAL A 63 1.79 8.78 0.70
C VAL A 63 0.79 9.41 -0.25
N ASP A 64 0.70 8.89 -1.47
CA ASP A 64 -0.32 9.33 -2.43
C ASP A 64 -1.70 8.80 -2.03
N PRO A 65 -2.66 9.66 -1.64
CA PRO A 65 -3.98 9.21 -1.20
C PRO A 65 -4.79 8.51 -2.29
N SER A 66 -4.50 8.75 -3.58
CA SER A 66 -5.19 8.08 -4.69
C SER A 66 -4.91 6.58 -4.76
N THR A 67 -3.80 6.13 -4.16
CA THR A 67 -3.40 4.72 -4.07
C THR A 67 -3.78 4.09 -2.73
N LEU A 68 -4.34 4.88 -1.81
CA LEU A 68 -4.56 4.49 -0.43
C LEU A 68 -5.84 3.67 -0.28
N ARG A 69 -5.72 2.45 0.21
CA ARG A 69 -6.86 1.63 0.63
C ARG A 69 -6.90 1.58 2.16
N VAL A 70 -8.03 1.94 2.72
CA VAL A 70 -8.27 1.90 4.17
C VAL A 70 -9.22 0.76 4.51
N ARG A 71 -8.91 0.04 5.59
CA ARG A 71 -9.78 -0.98 6.18
C ARG A 71 -9.98 -0.72 7.65
N VAL A 72 -11.23 -0.77 8.09
CA VAL A 72 -11.65 -0.49 9.46
C VAL A 72 -12.35 -1.70 10.06
N ARG A 73 -11.97 -2.03 11.30
CA ARG A 73 -12.65 -3.00 12.15
C ARG A 73 -12.99 -2.35 13.49
N VAL A 74 -14.11 -2.78 14.09
CA VAL A 74 -14.47 -2.46 15.48
C VAL A 74 -14.65 -3.78 16.23
N ASP A 75 -13.96 -3.93 17.35
CA ASP A 75 -13.90 -5.17 18.15
C ASP A 75 -13.59 -6.40 17.28
N GLY A 76 -12.60 -6.25 16.39
CA GLY A 76 -12.16 -7.30 15.47
C GLY A 76 -13.11 -7.60 14.30
N ARG A 77 -14.31 -7.00 14.25
CA ARG A 77 -15.28 -7.18 13.16
C ARG A 77 -15.15 -6.08 12.10
N PRO A 78 -15.04 -6.40 10.81
CA PRO A 78 -14.98 -5.39 9.77
C PRO A 78 -16.28 -4.58 9.70
N LEU A 79 -16.16 -3.27 9.43
CA LEU A 79 -17.32 -2.49 9.00
C LEU A 79 -17.96 -3.11 7.76
N ALA A 80 -19.28 -3.08 7.71
CA ALA A 80 -20.07 -3.54 6.57
C ALA A 80 -19.71 -2.71 5.32
N GLU A 81 -19.70 -1.38 5.47
CA GLU A 81 -19.19 -0.48 4.45
C GLU A 81 -17.77 -0.02 4.82
N GLN A 82 -16.82 -0.32 3.94
CA GLN A 82 -15.42 0.08 4.10
C GLN A 82 -15.18 1.41 3.39
N PRO A 83 -14.36 2.31 3.95
CA PRO A 83 -14.20 3.64 3.39
C PRO A 83 -13.51 3.58 2.01
N PRO A 84 -14.14 4.11 0.94
CA PRO A 84 -13.59 4.09 -0.40
C PRO A 84 -12.62 5.26 -0.61
N VAL A 85 -11.54 5.29 0.17
CA VAL A 85 -10.56 6.40 0.12
C VAL A 85 -9.87 6.48 -1.26
N PRO A 86 -9.70 7.69 -1.83
CA PRO A 86 -10.27 8.95 -1.37
C PRO A 86 -11.74 9.12 -1.82
N PHE A 87 -12.57 9.77 -1.02
CA PHE A 87 -13.99 9.97 -1.33
C PHE A 87 -14.53 11.34 -0.94
N PHE A 88 -15.65 11.73 -1.54
CA PHE A 88 -16.41 12.92 -1.13
C PHE A 88 -17.61 12.56 -0.26
N ALA A 89 -18.31 11.47 -0.59
CA ALA A 89 -19.40 10.88 0.19
C ALA A 89 -19.46 9.39 -0.12
N ALA A 90 -19.87 8.57 0.85
CA ALA A 90 -19.95 7.12 0.71
C ALA A 90 -20.98 6.54 1.67
N ASP A 91 -21.60 5.42 1.29
CA ASP A 91 -22.53 4.69 2.15
C ASP A 91 -21.84 4.25 3.45
N GLY A 92 -22.56 4.37 4.56
CA GLY A 92 -22.04 4.04 5.89
C GLY A 92 -21.08 5.07 6.51
N PHE A 93 -20.95 6.27 5.92
CA PHE A 93 -20.15 7.38 6.46
C PHE A 93 -20.97 8.67 6.53
N GLU A 94 -20.75 9.47 7.58
CA GLU A 94 -21.41 10.77 7.74
C GLU A 94 -20.63 11.87 7.04
N SER A 95 -21.31 12.65 6.21
CA SER A 95 -20.71 13.73 5.42
C SER A 95 -19.51 13.23 4.58
N GLY A 96 -18.68 14.16 4.10
CA GLY A 96 -17.41 13.81 3.48
C GLY A 96 -16.28 13.69 4.50
N PRO A 97 -15.25 12.89 4.20
CA PRO A 97 -14.04 12.83 5.00
C PRO A 97 -13.26 14.15 4.91
N THR A 98 -12.19 14.32 5.67
CA THR A 98 -11.32 15.50 5.60
C THR A 98 -9.87 15.14 5.32
N GLY A 99 -9.10 16.15 4.91
CA GLY A 99 -7.68 15.99 4.61
C GLY A 99 -7.44 14.93 3.52
N PRO A 100 -6.35 14.15 3.62
CA PRO A 100 -5.98 13.13 2.64
C PRO A 100 -7.04 12.07 2.32
N PHE A 101 -8.05 11.84 3.18
CA PHE A 101 -9.14 10.91 2.84
C PHE A 101 -10.19 11.52 1.91
N ASN A 102 -10.20 12.85 1.75
CA ASN A 102 -11.12 13.55 0.89
C ASN A 102 -10.64 13.61 -0.56
N SER A 103 -11.51 13.30 -1.51
CA SER A 103 -11.19 13.33 -2.96
C SER A 103 -10.86 14.72 -3.50
N ALA A 104 -11.20 15.80 -2.77
CA ALA A 104 -10.79 17.16 -3.10
C ALA A 104 -9.39 17.53 -2.57
N TYR A 105 -8.77 16.67 -1.74
CA TYR A 105 -7.39 16.87 -1.32
C TYR A 105 -6.44 16.70 -2.51
N MET A 106 -5.48 17.61 -2.62
CA MET A 106 -4.50 17.61 -3.70
C MET A 106 -3.10 17.47 -3.14
N GLY A 107 -2.32 16.56 -3.72
CA GLY A 107 -0.94 16.31 -3.34
C GLY A 107 -0.77 15.07 -2.47
N PRO A 108 0.47 14.80 -2.03
CA PRO A 108 0.76 13.66 -1.19
C PRO A 108 0.49 13.98 0.29
N TRP A 109 0.07 12.97 1.05
CA TRP A 109 -0.05 13.06 2.50
C TRP A 109 1.33 13.04 3.16
N THR A 110 1.63 14.09 3.92
CA THR A 110 2.92 14.34 4.57
C THR A 110 2.82 14.47 6.09
N ALA A 111 3.97 14.45 6.75
CA ALA A 111 4.08 14.50 8.20
C ALA A 111 3.44 15.77 8.80
N GLY A 112 2.64 15.58 9.85
CA GLY A 112 1.87 16.62 10.53
C GLY A 112 0.43 16.76 10.03
N GLU A 113 0.11 16.24 8.85
CA GLU A 113 -1.25 16.31 8.31
C GLU A 113 -2.14 15.19 8.87
N THR A 114 -3.42 15.49 9.02
CA THR A 114 -4.43 14.57 9.56
C THR A 114 -5.54 14.36 8.54
N ALA A 115 -5.92 13.10 8.33
CA ALA A 115 -7.12 12.69 7.63
C ALA A 115 -8.19 12.27 8.64
N SER A 116 -9.45 12.55 8.34
CA SER A 116 -10.55 12.05 9.17
C SER A 116 -11.72 11.54 8.35
N LEU A 117 -12.48 10.62 8.93
CA LEU A 117 -13.78 10.17 8.45
C LEU A 117 -14.69 9.92 9.64
N ARG A 118 -16.00 9.85 9.40
CA ARG A 118 -16.98 9.59 10.44
C ARG A 118 -17.88 8.43 10.03
N VAL A 119 -17.90 7.38 10.83
CA VAL A 119 -18.75 6.21 10.62
C VAL A 119 -20.19 6.59 10.93
N ALA A 120 -21.09 6.36 9.98
CA ALA A 120 -22.51 6.66 10.19
C ALA A 120 -23.18 5.63 11.08
N SER A 121 -24.24 6.07 11.78
CA SER A 121 -25.13 5.17 12.55
C SER A 121 -25.86 4.12 11.69
N THR A 122 -25.75 4.18 10.36
CA THR A 122 -26.24 3.16 9.41
C THR A 122 -25.22 2.07 9.11
N ASN A 123 -23.94 2.25 9.46
CA ASN A 123 -22.89 1.24 9.29
C ASN A 123 -22.77 0.38 10.55
N ARG A 124 -22.23 -0.84 10.41
CA ARG A 124 -22.07 -1.78 11.51
C ARG A 124 -20.73 -2.51 11.39
N PRO A 125 -20.09 -2.89 12.50
CA PRO A 125 -20.36 -2.46 13.89
C PRO A 125 -20.17 -0.95 14.12
N THR A 126 -20.81 -0.40 15.16
CA THR A 126 -20.68 1.02 15.54
C THR A 126 -19.50 1.21 16.50
N PRO A 127 -18.64 2.24 16.33
CA PRO A 127 -17.60 2.58 17.30
C PRO A 127 -18.22 3.25 18.55
N GLU A 128 -18.58 2.44 19.55
CA GLU A 128 -19.11 2.91 20.83
C GLU A 128 -17.99 3.07 21.87
N ALA A 129 -18.25 3.82 22.95
CA ALA A 129 -17.26 4.04 24.01
C ALA A 129 -16.70 2.72 24.57
N GLY A 130 -15.37 2.60 24.65
CA GLY A 130 -14.68 1.40 25.08
C GLY A 130 -14.49 0.32 23.99
N ALA A 131 -14.99 0.53 22.77
CA ALA A 131 -14.72 -0.36 21.65
C ALA A 131 -13.29 -0.17 21.12
N THR A 132 -12.70 -1.24 20.59
CA THR A 132 -11.39 -1.20 19.93
C THR A 132 -11.56 -0.97 18.44
N VAL A 133 -10.99 0.11 17.91
CA VAL A 133 -10.96 0.41 16.48
C VAL A 133 -9.59 0.07 15.90
N GLU A 134 -9.56 -0.84 14.93
CA GLU A 134 -8.37 -1.20 14.17
C GLU A 134 -8.47 -0.60 12.75
N LEU A 135 -7.45 0.17 12.35
CA LEU A 135 -7.27 0.68 11.00
C LEU A 135 -6.07 0.02 10.32
N ARG A 136 -6.28 -0.47 9.10
CA ARG A 136 -5.19 -0.93 8.23
C ARG A 136 -5.11 -0.03 7.01
N LEU A 137 -3.91 0.51 6.78
CA LEU A 137 -3.60 1.36 5.63
C LEU A 137 -2.78 0.56 4.62
N TYR A 138 -3.13 0.65 3.35
CA TYR A 138 -2.42 0.03 2.25
C TYR A 138 -2.12 1.06 1.15
N ALA A 139 -0.90 1.09 0.65
CA ALA A 139 -0.54 1.80 -0.57
C ALA A 139 -0.43 0.77 -1.71
N GLY A 140 -1.39 0.79 -2.64
CA GLY A 140 -1.57 -0.30 -3.60
C GLY A 140 -1.88 -1.62 -2.88
N ASP A 141 -1.05 -2.64 -3.10
CA ASP A 141 -1.19 -3.96 -2.47
C ASP A 141 -0.36 -4.11 -1.18
N HIS A 142 0.48 -3.13 -0.85
CA HIS A 142 1.35 -3.18 0.31
C HIS A 142 0.68 -2.57 1.53
N ARG A 143 0.63 -3.31 2.63
CA ARG A 143 0.19 -2.76 3.93
C ARG A 143 1.30 -1.88 4.50
N ILE A 144 0.99 -0.61 4.74
CA ILE A 144 1.95 0.38 5.25
C ILE A 144 1.76 0.64 6.75
N ALA A 145 0.56 0.41 7.30
CA ALA A 145 0.31 0.54 8.73
C ALA A 145 -0.82 -0.36 9.23
N THR A 146 -0.76 -0.71 10.51
CA THR A 146 -1.87 -1.24 11.30
C THR A 146 -1.91 -0.44 12.59
N LEU A 147 -3.03 0.24 12.83
CA LEU A 147 -3.23 1.18 13.92
C LEU A 147 -4.39 0.67 14.77
N GLU A 148 -4.26 0.80 16.07
CA GLU A 148 -5.29 0.40 17.01
C GLU A 148 -5.50 1.50 18.04
N THR A 149 -6.76 1.77 18.38
CA THR A 149 -7.12 2.75 19.39
C THR A 149 -8.41 2.33 20.08
N THR A 150 -8.64 2.85 21.28
CA THR A 150 -9.90 2.65 22.01
C THR A 150 -10.69 3.94 21.94
N VAL A 151 -11.99 3.80 21.71
CA VAL A 151 -12.98 4.89 21.60
C VAL A 151 -13.27 5.52 22.96
#